data_AF-A0A1M5TKY6-F1
#
_entry.id   AF-A0A1M5TKY6-F1
#
_cell.length_a   1.000
_cell.length_b   1.000
_cell.length_c   1.000
_cell.angle_alpha   90.00
_cell.angle_beta   90.00
_cell.angle_gamma   90.00
#
_symmetry.space_group_name_H-M   'P 1'
#
loop_
_entity.id
_entity.type
_entity.pdbx_description
1 polymer ?
#
loop_
_entity_poly.entity_id
_entity_poly.type
_entity_poly.pdbx_seq_one_letter_code
_entity_poly.pdbx_strand_id
1 'polypeptide(L)'
;MTGSLLDVCLALLLVSAAAGTLAATDDAAKTAPHAAESRASETAATLATTTASVEYTIVAAEGTTGPDDAAASPEADRIAHGTLGEHLARAVTRSATIDDTALSPAVGDYRRGVRRAVADAVGSRTAIRAVWRPLPCAGLGATVRVGPRPPPTVTVRAARFSVPVGASSVPAASESDTEDGATTAASRAVAVLFPPDRIAAAARGDPIASAAVTDRYRRAGRATGVDAIARLKRGGPRSANRALAAALAADAEAGAAAESPAGERDACGSGDPTRVTIVVRTWSP
;
A
#
# COMPACT_ATOMS: atom_id res chain seq x y z
N MET A 1 43.07 2.28 -20.55
CA MET A 1 42.47 1.81 -19.28
C MET A 1 41.97 3.01 -18.45
N THR A 2 41.02 3.79 -18.98
CA THR A 2 40.54 5.04 -18.34
C THR A 2 39.01 5.07 -18.14
N GLY A 3 38.29 4.04 -18.63
CA GLY A 3 36.83 3.98 -18.56
C GLY A 3 36.26 3.64 -17.18
N SER A 4 36.86 2.72 -16.41
CA SER A 4 36.28 2.30 -15.12
C SER A 4 36.47 3.31 -13.99
N LEU A 5 37.56 4.10 -14.03
CA LEU A 5 37.82 5.15 -13.04
C LEU A 5 36.83 6.31 -13.17
N LEU A 6 36.44 6.65 -14.40
CA LEU A 6 35.43 7.67 -14.66
C LEU A 6 34.04 7.21 -14.19
N ASP A 7 33.71 5.94 -14.41
CA ASP A 7 32.42 5.35 -14.03
C ASP A 7 32.26 5.23 -12.50
N VAL A 8 33.34 4.85 -11.80
CA VAL A 8 33.36 4.83 -10.33
C VAL A 8 33.26 6.25 -9.75
N CYS A 9 33.96 7.23 -10.32
CA CYS A 9 33.84 8.62 -9.90
C CYS A 9 32.44 9.19 -10.14
N LEU A 10 31.82 8.85 -11.27
CA LEU A 10 30.45 9.25 -11.60
C LEU A 10 29.44 8.61 -10.62
N ALA A 11 29.60 7.33 -10.31
CA ALA A 11 28.77 6.62 -9.34
C ALA A 11 28.91 7.23 -7.93
N LEU A 12 30.13 7.53 -7.48
CA LEU A 12 30.38 8.17 -6.19
C LEU A 12 29.85 9.62 -6.15
N LEU A 13 29.92 10.36 -7.25
CA LEU A 13 29.33 11.69 -7.37
C LEU A 13 27.80 11.64 -7.30
N LEU A 14 27.17 10.68 -7.98
CA LEU A 14 25.72 10.50 -7.94
C LEU A 14 25.23 10.07 -6.55
N VAL A 15 25.96 9.18 -5.86
CA VAL A 15 25.66 8.79 -4.48
C VAL A 15 25.84 9.98 -3.51
N SER A 16 26.88 10.79 -3.69
CA SER A 16 27.12 11.97 -2.86
C SER A 16 26.08 13.07 -3.10
N ALA A 17 25.67 13.28 -4.36
CA ALA A 17 24.61 14.21 -4.71
C ALA A 17 23.23 13.74 -4.20
N ALA A 18 22.97 12.43 -4.21
CA ALA A 18 21.77 11.85 -3.61
C ALA A 18 21.74 12.02 -2.08
N ALA A 19 22.88 11.83 -1.41
CA ALA A 19 22.99 12.10 0.02
C ALA A 19 22.82 13.59 0.36
N GLY A 20 23.38 14.49 -0.47
CA GLY A 20 23.26 15.95 -0.30
C GLY A 20 21.84 16.48 -0.52
N THR A 21 21.10 15.92 -1.49
CA THR A 21 19.69 16.27 -1.72
C THR A 21 18.77 15.77 -0.60
N LEU A 22 19.08 14.62 0.01
CA LEU A 22 18.35 14.13 1.19
C LEU A 22 18.52 15.06 2.41
N ALA A 23 19.73 15.59 2.63
CA ALA A 23 20.02 16.52 3.73
C ALA A 23 19.42 17.91 3.52
N ALA A 24 19.25 18.37 2.27
CA ALA A 24 18.65 19.67 1.96
C ALA A 24 17.11 19.68 2.13
N THR A 25 16.45 18.53 2.04
CA THR A 25 15.00 18.41 2.29
C THR A 25 14.64 18.35 3.78
N ASP A 26 15.62 18.16 4.66
CA ASP A 26 15.41 18.13 6.13
C ASP A 26 15.12 19.52 6.73
N ASP A 27 15.35 20.61 5.99
CA ASP A 27 15.04 21.96 6.49
C ASP A 27 13.52 22.25 6.57
N ALA A 28 12.70 21.52 5.79
CA ALA A 28 11.24 21.59 5.88
C ALA A 28 10.64 20.68 6.99
N ALA A 29 11.47 19.83 7.61
CA ALA A 29 11.07 18.91 8.69
C ALA A 29 11.37 19.44 10.11
N LYS A 30 11.66 20.74 10.25
CA LYS A 30 11.89 21.42 11.54
C LYS A 30 10.60 21.67 12.32
N THR A 31 9.81 20.64 12.63
CA THR A 31 8.92 20.64 13.82
C THR A 31 8.58 19.22 14.30
N ALA A 32 9.60 18.48 14.75
CA ALA A 32 9.42 17.49 15.81
C ALA A 32 10.68 17.54 16.68
N PRO A 33 10.56 17.66 18.01
CA PRO A 33 11.74 17.65 18.88
C PRO A 33 12.51 16.36 18.62
N HIS A 34 13.84 16.45 18.46
CA HIS A 34 14.74 15.31 18.47
C HIS A 34 14.43 14.46 19.71
N ALA A 35 13.60 13.44 19.54
CA ALA A 35 13.39 12.41 20.52
C ALA A 35 14.73 11.69 20.65
N ALA A 36 15.33 11.72 21.85
CA ALA A 36 16.41 10.81 22.20
C ALA A 36 16.10 9.43 21.59
N GLU A 37 17.03 8.87 20.81
CA GLU A 37 16.83 7.66 20.00
C GLU A 37 16.15 6.58 20.86
N SER A 38 14.88 6.33 20.54
CA SER A 38 14.08 5.35 21.27
C SER A 38 14.17 4.03 20.52
N ARG A 39 14.03 2.90 21.23
CA ARG A 39 13.90 1.58 20.60
C ARG A 39 12.82 1.55 19.50
N ALA A 40 11.75 2.35 19.64
CA ALA A 40 10.73 2.47 18.60
C ALA A 40 11.27 3.15 17.32
N SER A 41 12.11 4.18 17.46
CA SER A 41 12.78 4.87 16.36
C SER A 41 13.80 3.97 15.67
N GLU A 42 14.63 3.26 16.44
CA GLU A 42 15.57 2.26 15.92
C GLU A 42 14.84 1.17 15.13
N THR A 43 13.77 0.62 15.70
CA THR A 43 12.97 -0.40 15.02
C THR A 43 12.32 0.15 13.75
N ALA A 44 11.85 1.41 13.76
CA ALA A 44 11.32 2.05 12.56
C ALA A 44 12.40 2.18 11.46
N ALA A 45 13.63 2.55 11.83
CA ALA A 45 14.76 2.58 10.91
C ALA A 45 15.11 1.18 10.38
N THR A 46 15.09 0.13 11.23
CA THR A 46 15.25 -1.26 10.80
C THR A 46 14.20 -1.64 9.77
N LEU A 47 12.91 -1.36 10.02
CA LEU A 47 11.84 -1.67 9.06
C LEU A 47 12.02 -0.93 7.73
N ALA A 48 12.47 0.32 7.78
CA ALA A 48 12.66 1.15 6.58
C ALA A 48 13.85 0.70 5.72
N THR A 49 14.84 0.01 6.29
CA THR A 49 16.14 -0.25 5.62
C THR A 49 16.45 -1.73 5.42
N THR A 50 15.94 -2.62 6.27
CA THR A 50 16.16 -4.06 6.13
C THR A 50 15.36 -4.60 4.97
N THR A 51 16.06 -5.24 4.03
CA THR A 51 15.46 -5.88 2.85
C THR A 51 15.11 -7.34 3.13
N ALA A 52 14.03 -7.82 2.51
CA ALA A 52 13.60 -9.19 2.59
C ALA A 52 13.08 -9.68 1.23
N SER A 53 13.00 -11.00 1.11
CA SER A 53 12.31 -11.68 0.01
C SER A 53 11.12 -12.42 0.60
N VAL A 54 9.93 -12.17 0.06
CA VAL A 54 8.69 -12.86 0.48
C VAL A 54 8.14 -13.64 -0.69
N GLU A 55 8.18 -14.95 -0.53
CA GLU A 55 7.59 -15.93 -1.45
C GLU A 55 6.08 -16.02 -1.19
N TYR A 56 5.30 -16.14 -2.26
CA TYR A 56 3.85 -16.31 -2.19
C TYR A 56 3.32 -16.92 -3.48
N THR A 57 2.22 -17.64 -3.38
CA THR A 57 1.53 -18.22 -4.54
C THR A 57 0.33 -17.36 -4.90
N ILE A 58 0.10 -17.13 -6.19
CA ILE A 58 -1.12 -16.50 -6.69
C ILE A 58 -2.19 -17.58 -6.88
N VAL A 59 -3.28 -17.46 -6.15
CA VAL A 59 -4.44 -18.35 -6.30
C VAL A 59 -5.54 -17.60 -7.03
N ALA A 60 -5.98 -18.12 -8.18
CA ALA A 60 -7.20 -17.66 -8.83
C ALA A 60 -8.42 -18.19 -8.03
N ALA A 61 -9.49 -17.40 -7.90
CA ALA A 61 -10.67 -17.83 -7.17
C ALA A 61 -11.28 -19.12 -7.78
N GLU A 62 -11.81 -19.99 -6.90
CA GLU A 62 -12.41 -21.28 -7.25
C GLU A 62 -13.42 -21.14 -8.40
N GLY A 63 -13.26 -21.98 -9.43
CA GLY A 63 -14.19 -22.08 -10.56
C GLY A 63 -13.57 -22.03 -11.97
N THR A 64 -12.24 -21.99 -12.12
CA THR A 64 -11.59 -21.97 -13.46
C THR A 64 -10.65 -23.13 -13.76
N THR A 65 -10.41 -24.01 -12.80
CA THR A 65 -9.58 -25.22 -12.96
C THR A 65 -10.24 -26.36 -12.19
N GLY A 66 -10.22 -27.56 -12.76
CA GLY A 66 -10.78 -28.76 -12.13
C GLY A 66 -10.12 -29.05 -10.76
N PRO A 67 -10.72 -29.94 -9.95
CA PRO A 67 -10.29 -30.19 -8.57
C PRO A 67 -8.81 -30.60 -8.41
N ASP A 68 -8.16 -31.06 -9.48
CA ASP A 68 -6.80 -31.62 -9.43
C ASP A 68 -5.69 -30.67 -9.97
N ASP A 69 -6.01 -29.53 -10.60
CA ASP A 69 -5.01 -28.68 -11.29
C ASP A 69 -4.79 -27.28 -10.67
N ALA A 70 -5.61 -26.87 -9.69
CA ALA A 70 -5.57 -25.52 -9.12
C ALA A 70 -4.55 -25.34 -7.97
N ALA A 71 -4.03 -26.44 -7.43
CA ALA A 71 -3.11 -26.44 -6.31
C ALA A 71 -1.68 -26.75 -6.80
N ALA A 72 -0.82 -25.72 -6.76
CA ALA A 72 0.63 -25.82 -6.96
C ALA A 72 1.14 -26.05 -8.40
N SER A 73 0.69 -25.26 -9.38
CA SER A 73 1.56 -25.02 -10.55
C SER A 73 2.73 -24.13 -10.11
N PRO A 74 4.01 -24.49 -10.39
CA PRO A 74 5.16 -23.62 -10.09
C PRO A 74 5.06 -22.26 -10.80
N GLU A 75 4.27 -22.20 -11.87
CA GLU A 75 3.90 -20.98 -12.58
C GLU A 75 3.09 -19.99 -11.73
N ALA A 76 2.55 -20.40 -10.57
CA ALA A 76 1.82 -19.53 -9.64
C ALA A 76 2.71 -18.94 -8.53
N ASP A 77 3.91 -19.48 -8.34
CA ASP A 77 4.84 -19.02 -7.30
C ASP A 77 5.53 -17.73 -7.68
N ARG A 78 5.62 -16.80 -6.72
CA ARG A 78 6.16 -15.45 -6.93
C ARG A 78 7.03 -15.07 -5.76
N ILE A 79 8.08 -14.31 -6.07
CA ILE A 79 8.95 -13.70 -5.07
C ILE A 79 8.78 -12.18 -5.17
N ALA A 80 8.60 -11.54 -4.02
CA ALA A 80 8.66 -10.09 -3.90
C ALA A 80 9.89 -9.70 -3.10
N HIS A 81 10.63 -8.71 -3.59
CA HIS A 81 11.73 -8.08 -2.88
C HIS A 81 11.33 -6.66 -2.44
N GLY A 82 11.90 -6.20 -1.35
CA GLY A 82 11.74 -4.84 -0.86
C GLY A 82 12.19 -4.72 0.59
N THR A 83 12.08 -3.52 1.15
CA THR A 83 12.27 -3.32 2.59
C THR A 83 11.11 -3.91 3.38
N LEU A 84 11.30 -4.22 4.66
CA LEU A 84 10.21 -4.69 5.53
C LEU A 84 9.04 -3.68 5.57
N GLY A 85 9.36 -2.38 5.53
CA GLY A 85 8.39 -1.29 5.40
C GLY A 85 7.61 -1.36 4.08
N GLU A 86 8.28 -1.56 2.95
CA GLU A 86 7.64 -1.75 1.64
C GLU A 86 6.76 -3.01 1.59
N HIS A 87 7.22 -4.10 2.19
CA HIS A 87 6.46 -5.33 2.34
C HIS A 87 5.18 -5.13 3.17
N LEU A 88 5.26 -4.41 4.29
CA LEU A 88 4.11 -4.03 5.10
C LEU A 88 3.13 -3.14 4.31
N ALA A 89 3.65 -2.16 3.57
CA ALA A 89 2.83 -1.27 2.73
C ALA A 89 2.10 -2.04 1.62
N ARG A 90 2.80 -2.97 0.96
CA ARG A 90 2.21 -3.87 -0.04
C ARG A 90 1.19 -4.82 0.57
N ALA A 91 1.47 -5.38 1.74
CA ALA A 91 0.54 -6.27 2.43
C ALA A 91 -0.75 -5.54 2.83
N VAL A 92 -0.64 -4.29 3.30
CA VAL A 92 -1.78 -3.45 3.65
C VAL A 92 -2.63 -3.11 2.42
N THR A 93 -2.01 -2.61 1.34
CA THR A 93 -2.73 -2.19 0.12
C THR A 93 -3.39 -3.38 -0.58
N ARG A 94 -2.75 -4.56 -0.56
CA ARG A 94 -3.37 -5.80 -1.06
C ARG A 94 -4.52 -6.29 -0.19
N SER A 95 -4.49 -6.02 1.11
CA SER A 95 -5.56 -6.38 2.06
C SER A 95 -6.71 -5.37 2.10
N ALA A 96 -6.78 -4.44 1.14
CA ALA A 96 -7.82 -3.42 1.09
C ALA A 96 -9.23 -4.02 1.04
N THR A 97 -10.12 -3.38 1.79
CA THR A 97 -11.56 -3.63 1.83
C THR A 97 -12.30 -2.37 1.41
N ILE A 98 -13.49 -2.54 0.85
CA ILE A 98 -14.52 -1.50 0.71
C ILE A 98 -15.71 -2.02 1.51
N ASP A 99 -16.15 -1.30 2.54
CA ASP A 99 -17.23 -1.73 3.46
C ASP A 99 -17.07 -3.18 3.91
N ASP A 100 -15.90 -3.50 4.47
CA ASP A 100 -15.45 -4.83 4.91
C ASP A 100 -15.39 -5.93 3.82
N THR A 101 -15.71 -5.60 2.57
CA THR A 101 -15.57 -6.52 1.43
C THR A 101 -14.13 -6.56 0.95
N ALA A 102 -13.45 -7.69 1.19
CA ALA A 102 -12.08 -7.90 0.74
C ALA A 102 -11.96 -7.92 -0.79
N LEU A 103 -11.08 -7.06 -1.32
CA LEU A 103 -10.86 -6.95 -2.76
C LEU A 103 -10.00 -8.08 -3.32
N SER A 104 -9.16 -8.72 -2.49
CA SER A 104 -8.27 -9.81 -2.90
C SER A 104 -8.17 -10.90 -1.82
N PRO A 105 -8.85 -12.05 -2.00
CA PRO A 105 -8.80 -13.16 -1.04
C PRO A 105 -7.43 -13.84 -0.99
N ALA A 106 -6.71 -13.87 -2.11
CA ALA A 106 -5.43 -14.56 -2.30
C ALA A 106 -4.23 -13.88 -1.60
N VAL A 107 -4.47 -12.93 -0.69
CA VAL A 107 -3.42 -12.16 0.00
C VAL A 107 -2.94 -12.86 1.28
N GLY A 108 -3.62 -13.93 1.69
CA GLY A 108 -3.33 -14.66 2.91
C GLY A 108 -1.85 -15.05 3.06
N ASP A 109 -1.29 -15.68 2.04
CA ASP A 109 0.06 -16.27 2.06
C ASP A 109 1.12 -15.18 2.11
N TYR A 110 1.01 -14.20 1.21
CA TYR A 110 1.89 -13.02 1.22
C TYR A 110 1.86 -12.29 2.57
N ARG A 111 0.67 -12.07 3.13
CA ARG A 111 0.52 -11.40 4.44
C ARG A 111 1.14 -12.22 5.57
N ARG A 112 1.03 -13.55 5.55
CA ARG A 112 1.68 -14.43 6.54
C ARG A 112 3.20 -14.37 6.40
N GLY A 113 3.73 -14.42 5.17
CA GLY A 113 5.15 -14.27 4.89
C GLY A 113 5.73 -12.94 5.40
N VAL A 114 5.07 -11.82 5.10
CA VAL A 114 5.46 -10.49 5.61
C VAL A 114 5.42 -10.44 7.14
N ARG A 115 4.36 -10.98 7.77
CA ARG A 115 4.26 -11.00 9.25
C ARG A 115 5.39 -11.78 9.89
N ARG A 116 5.77 -12.92 9.32
CA ARG A 116 6.90 -13.73 9.79
C ARG A 116 8.21 -12.96 9.65
N ALA A 117 8.53 -12.47 8.44
CA ALA A 117 9.75 -11.70 8.19
C ALA A 117 9.89 -10.48 9.11
N VAL A 118 8.79 -9.76 9.35
CA VAL A 118 8.77 -8.61 10.28
C VAL A 118 8.94 -9.08 11.73
N ALA A 119 8.26 -10.14 12.16
CA ALA A 119 8.39 -10.66 13.52
C ALA A 119 9.79 -11.20 13.82
N ASP A 120 10.46 -11.81 12.84
CA ASP A 120 11.83 -12.32 12.97
C ASP A 120 12.85 -11.17 13.09
N ALA A 121 12.56 -10.02 12.48
CA ALA A 121 13.41 -8.84 12.51
C ALA A 121 13.22 -7.94 13.74
N VAL A 122 12.16 -8.12 14.53
CA VAL A 122 11.84 -7.23 15.66
C VAL A 122 11.69 -7.99 16.97
N GLY A 123 12.00 -7.33 18.09
CA GLY A 123 11.88 -7.96 19.42
C GLY A 123 10.44 -8.28 19.84
N SER A 124 10.30 -9.20 20.81
CA SER A 124 9.00 -9.66 21.34
C SER A 124 8.18 -8.59 22.08
N ARG A 125 8.78 -7.43 22.39
CA ARG A 125 8.12 -6.27 23.02
C ARG A 125 7.86 -5.14 22.02
N THR A 126 7.51 -5.52 20.80
CA THR A 126 7.26 -4.61 19.69
C THR A 126 5.89 -4.91 19.06
N ALA A 127 5.10 -3.86 18.85
CA ALA A 127 3.85 -3.92 18.12
C ALA A 127 3.93 -2.99 16.92
N ILE A 128 3.62 -3.51 15.74
CA ILE A 128 3.64 -2.75 14.49
C ILE A 128 2.22 -2.70 13.95
N ARG A 129 1.82 -1.52 13.48
CA ARG A 129 0.54 -1.30 12.81
C ARG A 129 0.79 -0.50 11.54
N ALA A 130 0.61 -1.14 10.39
CA ALA A 130 0.54 -0.49 9.09
C ALA A 130 -0.92 -0.16 8.77
N VAL A 131 -1.20 1.06 8.31
CA VAL A 131 -2.55 1.55 7.99
C VAL A 131 -2.53 2.27 6.66
N TRP A 132 -3.52 1.95 5.83
CA TRP A 132 -3.84 2.69 4.61
C TRP A 132 -5.34 2.96 4.60
N ARG A 133 -5.72 4.24 4.58
CA ARG A 133 -7.12 4.69 4.61
C ARG A 133 -7.26 5.87 3.67
N PRO A 134 -7.25 5.62 2.35
CA PRO A 134 -7.30 6.66 1.33
C PRO A 134 -8.61 7.46 1.33
N LEU A 135 -9.73 6.80 1.65
CA LEU A 135 -11.07 7.38 1.62
C LEU A 135 -11.86 6.88 2.84
N PRO A 136 -11.70 7.53 4.01
CA PRO A 136 -12.37 7.09 5.24
C PRO A 136 -13.90 7.08 5.11
N CYS A 137 -14.50 8.08 4.44
CA CYS A 137 -15.94 8.16 4.25
C CYS A 137 -16.52 7.08 3.29
N ALA A 138 -15.70 6.47 2.44
CA ALA A 138 -16.12 5.43 1.49
C ALA A 138 -15.77 4.02 1.98
N GLY A 139 -15.43 3.86 3.27
CA GLY A 139 -15.05 2.56 3.85
C GLY A 139 -13.80 1.92 3.24
N LEU A 140 -13.06 2.62 2.37
CA LEU A 140 -11.89 2.07 1.69
C LEU A 140 -10.65 2.15 2.57
N GLY A 141 -10.12 0.99 2.94
CA GLY A 141 -8.86 0.94 3.66
C GLY A 141 -8.41 -0.47 4.06
N ALA A 142 -7.32 -0.52 4.81
CA ALA A 142 -6.78 -1.73 5.40
C ALA A 142 -5.93 -1.43 6.63
N THR A 143 -5.75 -2.46 7.46
CA THR A 143 -4.76 -2.45 8.54
C THR A 143 -4.10 -3.81 8.66
N VAL A 144 -2.77 -3.81 8.76
CA VAL A 144 -1.98 -5.01 9.09
C VAL A 144 -1.29 -4.76 10.42
N ARG A 145 -1.34 -5.77 11.30
CA ARG A 145 -0.71 -5.75 12.62
C ARG A 145 0.30 -6.88 12.73
N VAL A 146 1.43 -6.60 13.37
CA VAL A 146 2.48 -7.57 13.70
C VAL A 146 2.88 -7.39 15.16
N GLY A 147 3.15 -8.50 15.85
CA GLY A 147 3.55 -8.50 17.25
C GLY A 147 2.37 -8.42 18.25
N PRO A 148 2.66 -8.59 19.55
CA PRO A 148 1.67 -8.57 20.62
C PRO A 148 1.12 -7.16 20.88
N ARG A 149 0.07 -7.06 21.68
CA ARG A 149 -0.40 -5.75 22.21
C ARG A 149 0.41 -5.40 23.46
N PRO A 150 0.75 -4.11 23.67
CA PRO A 150 1.40 -3.69 24.90
C PRO A 150 0.46 -3.95 26.09
N PRO A 151 0.96 -4.44 27.23
CA PRO A 151 0.22 -4.47 28.49
C PRO A 151 -0.31 -3.07 28.86
N PRO A 152 -1.44 -2.96 29.58
CA PRO A 152 -2.04 -1.67 29.90
C PRO A 152 -1.23 -0.83 30.90
N THR A 153 -0.31 -1.45 31.65
CA THR A 153 0.44 -0.83 32.75
C THR A 153 1.86 -0.39 32.39
N VAL A 154 2.34 -0.69 31.18
CA VAL A 154 3.73 -0.40 30.79
C VAL A 154 3.83 0.92 30.03
N THR A 155 4.97 1.58 30.17
CA THR A 155 5.28 2.76 29.36
C THR A 155 5.55 2.34 27.91
N VAL A 156 4.80 2.93 26.98
CA VAL A 156 4.95 2.68 25.54
C VAL A 156 5.68 3.84 24.89
N ARG A 157 6.72 3.55 24.12
CA ARG A 157 7.35 4.47 23.18
C ARG A 157 6.83 4.17 21.78
N ALA A 158 6.59 5.21 20.99
CA ALA A 158 6.08 5.06 19.64
C ALA A 158 6.89 5.88 18.63
N ALA A 159 7.07 5.32 17.44
CA ALA A 159 7.60 6.00 16.27
C ALA A 159 6.65 5.78 15.10
N ARG A 160 6.63 6.72 14.16
CA ARG A 160 5.83 6.64 12.94
C ARG A 160 6.68 7.02 11.74
N PHE A 161 6.45 6.34 10.62
CA PHE A 161 7.00 6.73 9.32
C PHE A 161 6.01 6.34 8.22
N SER A 162 6.17 6.94 7.05
CA SER A 162 5.27 6.72 5.91
C SER A 162 6.02 6.10 4.75
N VAL A 163 5.44 5.07 4.15
CA VAL A 163 5.98 4.39 2.96
C VAL A 163 5.14 4.79 1.76
N PRO A 164 5.74 5.33 0.68
CA PRO A 164 5.00 5.65 -0.53
C PRO A 164 4.44 4.36 -1.18
N VAL A 165 3.22 4.46 -1.72
CA VAL A 165 2.53 3.41 -2.47
C VAL A 165 1.95 3.96 -3.76
N GLY A 166 1.97 3.13 -4.80
CA GLY A 166 1.57 3.53 -6.15
C GLY A 166 2.78 3.76 -7.06
N ALA A 167 2.50 4.03 -8.33
CA ALA A 167 3.55 4.42 -9.26
C ALA A 167 3.89 5.90 -9.06
N SER A 168 5.18 6.22 -8.93
CA SER A 168 5.70 7.59 -8.81
C SER A 168 5.40 8.49 -10.02
N SER A 169 4.74 7.96 -11.06
CA SER A 169 4.44 8.63 -12.33
C SER A 169 3.09 9.33 -12.37
N VAL A 170 2.33 9.38 -11.27
CA VAL A 170 1.28 10.40 -11.14
C VAL A 170 2.01 11.69 -10.76
N PRO A 171 2.14 12.69 -11.66
CA PRO A 171 2.76 13.96 -11.29
C PRO A 171 2.04 14.45 -10.03
N ALA A 172 2.83 14.90 -9.04
CA ALA A 172 2.29 15.59 -7.89
C ALA A 172 1.46 16.75 -8.47
N ALA A 173 0.14 16.59 -8.46
CA ALA A 173 -0.74 17.71 -8.77
C ALA A 173 -0.31 18.80 -7.81
N SER A 174 -0.01 19.98 -8.37
CA SER A 174 0.33 21.17 -7.60
C SER A 174 -0.65 21.29 -6.44
N GLU A 175 -0.17 21.70 -5.27
CA GLU A 175 -0.93 21.86 -4.02
C GLU A 175 -2.09 22.89 -4.12
N SER A 176 -2.49 23.25 -5.35
CA SER A 176 -3.49 24.25 -5.71
C SER A 176 -4.76 23.70 -6.39
N ASP A 177 -4.86 22.40 -6.71
CA ASP A 177 -6.10 21.83 -7.25
C ASP A 177 -7.07 21.47 -6.12
N THR A 178 -7.71 22.52 -5.61
CA THR A 178 -8.74 22.50 -4.56
C THR A 178 -10.13 22.11 -5.09
N GLU A 179 -10.27 21.67 -6.33
CA GLU A 179 -11.53 21.22 -6.92
C GLU A 179 -11.52 19.69 -7.06
N ASP A 180 -12.32 19.05 -6.19
CA ASP A 180 -12.62 17.61 -6.06
C ASP A 180 -11.52 16.70 -5.46
N GLY A 181 -11.20 16.98 -4.19
CA GLY A 181 -10.31 16.14 -3.37
C GLY A 181 -10.73 14.67 -3.31
N ALA A 182 -12.04 14.36 -3.27
CA ALA A 182 -12.55 12.98 -3.26
C ALA A 182 -12.28 12.25 -4.58
N THR A 183 -12.56 12.88 -5.72
CA THR A 183 -12.30 12.34 -7.07
C THR A 183 -10.81 12.07 -7.30
N THR A 184 -9.96 13.01 -6.90
CA THR A 184 -8.50 12.87 -7.01
C THR A 184 -7.99 11.76 -6.07
N ALA A 185 -8.47 11.72 -4.83
CA ALA A 185 -8.09 10.70 -3.87
C ALA A 185 -8.52 9.30 -4.31
N ALA A 186 -9.75 9.15 -4.80
CA ALA A 186 -10.28 7.90 -5.34
C ALA A 186 -9.49 7.42 -6.55
N SER A 187 -9.16 8.33 -7.48
CA SER A 187 -8.36 8.00 -8.66
C SER A 187 -6.97 7.48 -8.29
N ARG A 188 -6.31 8.13 -7.32
CA ARG A 188 -5.01 7.70 -6.79
C ARG A 188 -5.11 6.36 -6.06
N ALA A 189 -6.14 6.17 -5.24
CA ALA A 189 -6.36 4.93 -4.50
C ALA A 189 -6.60 3.74 -5.46
N VAL A 190 -7.42 3.94 -6.48
CA VAL A 190 -7.65 2.94 -7.53
C VAL A 190 -6.38 2.66 -8.33
N ALA A 191 -5.53 3.66 -8.60
CA ALA A 191 -4.25 3.43 -9.27
C ALA A 191 -3.27 2.59 -8.42
N VAL A 192 -3.28 2.76 -7.10
CA VAL A 192 -2.51 1.91 -6.15
C VAL A 192 -3.03 0.48 -6.17
N LEU A 193 -4.35 0.30 -6.14
CA LEU A 193 -4.98 -1.02 -6.11
C LEU A 193 -4.87 -1.73 -7.45
N PHE A 194 -5.19 -1.04 -8.53
CA PHE A 194 -5.33 -1.57 -9.89
C PHE A 194 -4.37 -0.85 -10.84
N PRO A 195 -3.04 -1.05 -10.71
CA PRO A 195 -2.07 -0.38 -11.57
C PRO A 195 -2.29 -0.78 -13.04
N PRO A 196 -2.72 0.14 -13.91
CA PRO A 196 -3.28 -0.20 -15.22
C PRO A 196 -2.25 -0.86 -16.15
N ASP A 197 -1.00 -0.39 -16.12
CA ASP A 197 0.06 -0.93 -16.98
C ASP A 197 0.50 -2.32 -16.55
N ARG A 198 0.59 -2.59 -15.24
CA ARG A 198 0.89 -3.93 -14.71
C ARG A 198 -0.24 -4.91 -15.00
N ILE A 199 -1.49 -4.45 -14.90
CA ILE A 199 -2.65 -5.26 -15.26
C ILE A 199 -2.68 -5.57 -16.76
N ALA A 200 -2.40 -4.58 -17.61
CA ALA A 200 -2.34 -4.78 -19.06
C ALA A 200 -1.17 -5.71 -19.47
N ALA A 201 -0.08 -5.74 -18.70
CA ALA A 201 0.99 -6.72 -18.88
C ALA A 201 0.55 -8.12 -18.44
N ALA A 202 -0.05 -8.26 -17.25
CA ALA A 202 -0.54 -9.54 -16.73
C ALA A 202 -1.56 -10.21 -17.67
N ALA A 203 -2.48 -9.42 -18.24
CA ALA A 203 -3.49 -9.89 -19.18
C ALA A 203 -2.91 -10.50 -20.48
N ARG A 204 -1.66 -10.19 -20.82
CA ARG A 204 -1.01 -10.68 -22.05
C ARG A 204 -0.10 -11.90 -21.84
N GLY A 205 0.38 -12.12 -20.62
CA GLY A 205 1.49 -13.05 -20.37
C GLY A 205 1.21 -14.21 -19.44
N ASP A 206 0.11 -14.20 -18.68
CA ASP A 206 -0.12 -15.19 -17.62
C ASP A 206 -1.64 -15.40 -17.40
N PRO A 207 -2.19 -16.59 -17.76
CA PRO A 207 -3.59 -16.91 -17.57
C PRO A 207 -4.04 -16.87 -16.10
N ILE A 208 -3.18 -17.30 -15.16
CA ILE A 208 -3.48 -17.32 -13.72
C ILE A 208 -3.55 -15.88 -13.20
N ALA A 209 -2.59 -15.03 -13.56
CA ALA A 209 -2.62 -13.62 -13.20
C ALA A 209 -3.80 -12.89 -13.83
N SER A 210 -4.15 -13.20 -15.08
CA SER A 210 -5.32 -12.64 -15.77
C SER A 210 -6.63 -13.00 -15.08
N ALA A 211 -6.80 -14.26 -14.66
CA ALA A 211 -7.95 -14.71 -13.89
C ALA A 211 -8.03 -14.01 -12.51
N ALA A 212 -6.90 -13.91 -11.80
CA ALA A 212 -6.84 -13.22 -10.51
C ALA A 212 -7.18 -11.72 -10.62
N VAL A 213 -6.69 -11.04 -11.67
CA VAL A 213 -7.05 -9.64 -11.96
C VAL A 213 -8.54 -9.51 -12.23
N THR A 214 -9.10 -10.41 -13.06
CA THR A 214 -10.53 -10.40 -13.40
C THR A 214 -11.39 -10.57 -12.16
N ASP A 215 -11.06 -11.51 -11.28
CA ASP A 215 -11.79 -11.69 -10.02
C ASP A 215 -11.70 -10.44 -9.12
N ARG A 216 -10.53 -9.81 -9.07
CA ARG A 216 -10.32 -8.57 -8.31
C ARG A 216 -11.22 -7.43 -8.81
N TYR A 217 -11.32 -7.23 -10.13
CA TYR A 217 -12.26 -6.25 -10.70
C TYR A 217 -13.72 -6.63 -10.42
N ARG A 218 -14.06 -7.92 -10.49
CA ARG A 218 -15.42 -8.40 -10.18
C ARG A 218 -15.81 -8.08 -8.74
N ARG A 219 -14.89 -8.26 -7.79
CA ARG A 219 -15.10 -7.94 -6.36
C ARG A 219 -15.23 -6.45 -6.13
N ALA A 220 -14.32 -5.64 -6.69
CA ALA A 220 -14.41 -4.18 -6.60
C ALA A 220 -15.71 -3.67 -7.21
N GLY A 221 -16.09 -4.17 -8.39
CA GLY A 221 -17.35 -3.80 -9.04
C GLY A 221 -18.58 -4.17 -8.21
N ARG A 222 -18.58 -5.33 -7.55
CA ARG A 222 -19.66 -5.69 -6.61
C ARG A 222 -19.72 -4.78 -5.39
N ALA A 223 -18.58 -4.40 -4.83
CA ALA A 223 -18.52 -3.53 -3.66
C ALA A 223 -18.97 -2.09 -3.98
N THR A 224 -18.69 -1.59 -5.19
CA THR A 224 -19.04 -0.22 -5.59
C THR A 224 -20.28 -0.14 -6.49
N GLY A 225 -21.00 -1.24 -6.71
CA GLY A 225 -22.13 -1.29 -7.66
C GLY A 225 -21.79 -1.05 -9.15
N VAL A 226 -20.52 -1.11 -9.54
CA VAL A 226 -20.05 -0.86 -10.91
C VAL A 226 -19.87 -2.18 -11.67
N ASP A 227 -20.35 -2.26 -12.91
CA ASP A 227 -20.00 -3.36 -13.82
C ASP A 227 -18.56 -3.20 -14.36
N ALA A 228 -17.60 -3.43 -13.46
CA ALA A 228 -16.18 -3.26 -13.75
C ALA A 228 -15.67 -4.24 -14.82
N ILE A 229 -16.29 -5.43 -14.93
CA ILE A 229 -15.91 -6.44 -15.91
C ILE A 229 -16.29 -6.00 -17.32
N ALA A 230 -17.50 -5.49 -17.52
CA ALA A 230 -17.87 -5.03 -18.84
C ALA A 230 -17.08 -3.79 -19.27
N ARG A 231 -16.71 -2.90 -18.32
CA ARG A 231 -15.80 -1.77 -18.58
C ARG A 231 -14.39 -2.24 -18.94
N LEU A 232 -13.87 -3.24 -18.23
CA LEU A 232 -12.57 -3.85 -18.50
C LEU A 232 -12.54 -4.45 -19.92
N LYS A 233 -13.60 -5.17 -20.33
CA LYS A 233 -13.71 -5.77 -21.66
C LYS A 233 -13.83 -4.73 -22.78
N ARG A 234 -14.61 -3.66 -22.59
CA ARG A 234 -14.86 -2.65 -23.63
C ARG A 234 -13.71 -1.64 -23.81
N GLY A 235 -13.10 -1.21 -22.71
CA GLY A 235 -12.14 -0.09 -22.72
C GLY A 235 -10.86 -0.33 -21.94
N GLY A 236 -10.62 -1.57 -21.50
CA GLY A 236 -9.42 -1.95 -20.77
C GLY A 236 -9.33 -1.44 -19.33
N PRO A 237 -8.18 -1.64 -18.67
CA PRO A 237 -7.98 -1.35 -17.24
C PRO A 237 -8.22 0.11 -16.87
N ARG A 238 -7.77 1.06 -17.71
CA ARG A 238 -7.98 2.50 -17.46
C ARG A 238 -9.47 2.88 -17.42
N SER A 239 -10.28 2.28 -18.29
CA SER A 239 -11.73 2.53 -18.33
C SER A 239 -12.45 1.98 -17.10
N ALA A 240 -12.10 0.75 -16.70
CA ALA A 240 -12.62 0.14 -15.47
C ALA A 240 -12.21 0.95 -14.22
N ASN A 241 -10.94 1.37 -14.14
CA ASN A 241 -10.43 2.16 -13.03
C ASN A 241 -11.13 3.51 -12.87
N ARG A 242 -11.37 4.24 -13.97
CA ARG A 242 -12.12 5.51 -13.91
C ARG A 242 -13.54 5.30 -13.38
N ALA A 243 -14.20 4.21 -13.77
CA ALA A 243 -15.54 3.89 -13.29
C ALA A 243 -15.56 3.56 -11.79
N LEU A 244 -14.59 2.77 -11.31
CA LEU A 244 -14.42 2.48 -9.89
C LEU A 244 -14.09 3.74 -9.07
N ALA A 245 -13.21 4.59 -9.59
CA ALA A 245 -12.81 5.84 -8.92
C ALA A 245 -13.99 6.81 -8.79
N ALA A 246 -14.80 6.96 -9.85
CA ALA A 246 -15.99 7.81 -9.80
C ALA A 246 -17.02 7.31 -8.78
N ALA A 247 -17.25 6.00 -8.68
CA ALA A 247 -18.15 5.43 -7.69
C ALA A 247 -17.63 5.67 -6.25
N LEU A 248 -16.35 5.39 -6.00
CA LEU A 248 -15.73 5.64 -4.70
C LEU A 248 -15.73 7.12 -4.28
N ALA A 249 -15.59 8.03 -5.23
CA ALA A 249 -15.68 9.47 -4.96
C ALA A 249 -17.10 9.87 -4.54
N ALA A 250 -18.11 9.39 -5.27
CA ALA A 250 -19.51 9.62 -4.92
C ALA A 250 -19.87 9.03 -3.54
N ASP A 251 -19.40 7.83 -3.23
CA ASP A 251 -19.60 7.21 -1.91
C ASP A 251 -18.90 8.01 -0.81
N ALA A 252 -17.69 8.53 -1.07
CA ALA A 252 -16.97 9.36 -0.11
C ALA A 252 -17.70 10.69 0.16
N GLU A 253 -18.23 11.34 -0.86
CA GLU A 253 -19.01 12.57 -0.74
C GLU A 253 -20.32 12.34 0.02
N ALA A 254 -21.03 11.24 -0.29
CA ALA A 254 -22.23 10.85 0.43
C ALA A 254 -21.94 10.54 1.91
N GLY A 255 -20.85 9.82 2.21
CA GLY A 255 -20.42 9.53 3.57
C GLY A 255 -20.01 10.79 4.34
N ALA A 256 -19.30 11.73 3.71
CA ALA A 256 -18.93 13.00 4.32
C ALA A 256 -20.17 13.84 4.69
N ALA A 257 -21.17 13.89 3.80
CA ALA A 257 -22.43 14.58 4.07
C ALA A 257 -23.24 13.94 5.20
N ALA A 258 -23.15 12.61 5.36
CA ALA A 258 -23.80 11.89 6.46
C ALA A 258 -23.11 12.13 7.82
N GLU A 259 -21.77 12.14 7.86
CA GLU A 259 -20.98 12.36 9.08
C GLU A 259 -21.03 13.81 9.57
N SER A 260 -21.08 14.78 8.65
CA SER A 260 -21.26 16.20 8.98
C SER A 260 -22.37 16.82 8.15
N PRO A 261 -23.63 16.76 8.63
CA PRO A 261 -24.76 17.45 7.99
C PRO A 261 -24.55 18.97 7.94
N ALA A 262 -23.69 19.51 8.80
CA ALA A 262 -23.32 20.93 8.87
C ALA A 262 -22.27 21.35 7.83
N GLY A 263 -21.74 20.42 7.02
CA GLY A 263 -20.86 20.72 5.87
C GLY A 263 -19.38 20.91 6.21
N GLU A 264 -18.89 20.27 7.28
CA GLU A 264 -17.49 20.35 7.67
C GLU A 264 -16.60 19.57 6.68
N ARG A 265 -15.60 20.23 6.09
CA ARG A 265 -14.81 19.71 4.95
C ARG A 265 -13.92 18.49 5.26
N ASP A 266 -13.86 18.03 6.52
CA ASP A 266 -13.01 16.91 6.94
C ASP A 266 -13.72 15.93 7.89
N ALA A 267 -15.03 15.76 7.74
CA ALA A 267 -15.87 14.99 8.67
C ALA A 267 -15.33 13.58 8.99
N CYS A 268 -14.72 12.90 8.02
CA CYS A 268 -14.13 11.57 8.22
C CYS A 268 -12.59 11.56 8.31
N GLY A 269 -11.95 12.72 8.26
CA GLY A 269 -10.49 12.88 8.21
C GLY A 269 -9.88 12.73 6.80
N SER A 270 -8.75 13.40 6.59
CA SER A 270 -8.01 13.35 5.33
C SER A 270 -7.20 12.04 5.21
N GLY A 271 -7.50 11.24 4.20
CA GLY A 271 -6.70 10.07 3.83
C GLY A 271 -5.59 10.42 2.84
N ASP A 272 -4.42 9.78 2.95
CA ASP A 272 -3.39 9.84 1.89
C ASP A 272 -3.46 8.58 1.03
N PRO A 273 -3.92 8.67 -0.23
CA PRO A 273 -4.01 7.52 -1.10
C PRO A 273 -2.66 6.98 -1.54
N THR A 274 -1.61 7.78 -1.45
CA THR A 274 -0.26 7.48 -1.93
C THR A 274 0.70 7.05 -0.84
N ARG A 275 0.27 6.97 0.43
CA ARG A 275 1.15 6.58 1.54
C ARG A 275 0.51 5.62 2.51
N VAL A 276 1.28 4.64 2.95
CA VAL A 276 0.97 3.80 4.10
C VAL A 276 1.66 4.35 5.32
N THR A 277 0.91 4.59 6.39
CA THR A 277 1.49 4.97 7.69
C THR A 277 1.83 3.72 8.48
N ILE A 278 3.08 3.61 8.93
CA ILE A 278 3.55 2.53 9.80
C ILE A 278 3.82 3.12 11.19
N VAL A 279 3.14 2.59 12.19
CA VAL A 279 3.33 2.94 13.60
C VAL A 279 4.02 1.78 14.30
N VAL A 280 5.16 2.07 14.89
CA VAL A 280 5.93 1.14 15.73
C VAL A 280 5.72 1.53 17.18
N ARG A 281 5.40 0.56 18.02
CA ARG A 281 5.28 0.72 19.47
C ARG A 281 6.19 -0.27 20.16
N THR A 282 6.99 0.21 21.10
CA THR A 282 7.86 -0.62 21.93
C THR A 282 7.61 -0.32 23.40
N TRP A 283 7.85 -1.30 24.27
CA TRP A 283 7.68 -1.13 25.71
C TRP A 283 8.81 -1.83 26.48
N SER A 284 9.01 -1.36 27.71
CA SER A 284 9.90 -1.97 28.69
C SER A 284 9.17 -3.07 29.46
N PRO A 285 9.91 -4.03 30.07
CA PRO A 285 9.35 -5.01 31.00
C PRO A 285 8.57 -4.35 32.14
#